data_AF-A0A7S4M8E7-F1
#
_entry.id   AF-A0A7S4M8E7-F1
#
_cell.length_a   1.000
_cell.length_b   1.000
_cell.length_c   1.000
_cell.angle_alpha   90.00
_cell.angle_beta   90.00
_cell.angle_gamma   90.00
#
_symmetry.space_group_name_H-M   'P 1'
#
loop_
_entity.id
_entity.type
_entity.pdbx_description
1 polymer ?
#
loop_
_entity_poly.entity_id
_entity_poly.type
_entity_poly.pdbx_seq_one_letter_code
_entity_poly.pdbx_strand_id
1 'polypeptide(L)'
;LYLDSWMRMPRFFLCLNIFFACVFAFGTSVSGGYTLTIERIHFDFPLIDGKMPSESSFSYNYNAAYIPEYNTAGILSGKNLLVRCQENTSSTSSPPNRYAVSPSFLALTPFTTSPLNATAPPFHFSMNKITEDSVVFYPDTWYETDGTEDPRVIYRKSNKQYYLLYTAVQGIDDGSAVNVRLSLATASDPSKWT
;
A
#
# COMPACT_ATOMS: atom_id res chain seq x y z
N LEU A 1 -22.16 21.30 -42.11
CA LEU A 1 -21.35 22.18 -42.98
C LEU A 1 -21.16 23.50 -42.24
N TYR A 2 -19.90 23.83 -41.88
CA TYR A 2 -19.26 25.16 -41.75
C TYR A 2 -20.01 26.30 -41.00
N LEU A 3 -19.40 27.23 -40.26
CA LEU A 3 -18.13 27.49 -39.56
C LEU A 3 -18.30 28.97 -39.08
N ASP A 4 -17.66 29.32 -37.96
CA ASP A 4 -17.20 30.66 -37.55
C ASP A 4 -18.15 31.87 -37.49
N SER A 5 -18.02 32.59 -36.36
CA SER A 5 -17.80 34.04 -36.36
C SER A 5 -17.30 34.55 -35.00
N TRP A 6 -16.15 35.21 -35.05
CA TRP A 6 -15.50 35.98 -34.00
C TRP A 6 -16.26 37.26 -33.60
N MET A 7 -16.09 37.76 -32.37
CA MET A 7 -16.13 39.22 -32.10
C MET A 7 -15.44 39.65 -30.80
N ARG A 8 -14.28 40.31 -30.97
CA ARG A 8 -13.78 41.57 -30.37
C ARG A 8 -13.73 41.79 -28.83
N MET A 9 -12.52 42.09 -28.35
CA MET A 9 -12.23 42.89 -27.14
C MET A 9 -12.51 44.40 -27.35
N PRO A 10 -12.60 45.21 -26.26
CA PRO A 10 -11.46 46.08 -25.93
C PRO A 10 -11.15 46.27 -24.42
N ARG A 11 -9.94 46.79 -24.17
CA ARG A 11 -9.28 47.18 -22.90
C ARG A 11 -9.92 48.45 -22.28
N PHE A 12 -9.64 48.76 -20.99
CA PHE A 12 -9.13 50.07 -20.49
C PHE A 12 -9.06 50.17 -18.93
N PHE A 13 -7.89 50.63 -18.44
CA PHE A 13 -7.55 51.52 -17.30
C PHE A 13 -7.58 51.14 -15.79
N LEU A 14 -6.36 51.21 -15.22
CA LEU A 14 -5.86 51.71 -13.92
C LEU A 14 -6.82 52.44 -12.96
N CYS A 15 -6.66 52.20 -11.64
CA CYS A 15 -6.27 53.24 -10.67
C CYS A 15 -5.83 52.69 -9.30
N LEU A 16 -4.93 53.46 -8.68
CA LEU A 16 -4.08 53.24 -7.51
C LEU A 16 -4.68 53.93 -6.25
N ASN A 17 -4.16 53.57 -5.05
CA ASN A 17 -4.14 54.28 -3.74
C ASN A 17 -5.16 53.79 -2.67
N ILE A 18 -4.92 53.69 -1.35
CA ILE A 18 -3.82 54.06 -0.43
C ILE A 18 -4.02 53.28 0.91
N PHE A 19 -2.90 53.07 1.62
CA PHE A 19 -2.68 52.65 3.02
C PHE A 19 -3.87 52.61 4.01
N PHE A 20 -3.97 51.50 4.75
CA PHE A 20 -4.11 51.52 6.22
C PHE A 20 -3.38 50.32 6.84
N ALA A 21 -2.40 50.63 7.69
CA ALA A 21 -1.65 49.65 8.46
C ALA A 21 -2.48 49.17 9.65
N CYS A 22 -2.97 47.93 9.60
CA CYS A 22 -3.29 47.15 10.77
C CYS A 22 -2.31 46.00 10.82
N VAL A 23 -1.24 46.16 11.61
CA VAL A 23 -0.34 45.07 11.98
C VAL A 23 -1.11 44.15 12.94
N PHE A 24 -1.93 43.27 12.37
CA PHE A 24 -2.24 42.02 13.04
C PHE A 24 -1.07 41.10 12.77
N ALA A 25 -0.28 40.84 13.82
CA ALA A 25 0.63 39.72 13.85
C ALA A 25 -0.21 38.44 13.76
N PHE A 26 -0.56 38.05 12.54
CA PHE A 26 -0.93 36.67 12.25
C PHE A 26 0.33 35.87 12.52
N GLY A 27 0.35 35.17 13.67
CA GLY A 27 1.16 33.97 13.77
C GLY A 27 0.79 33.13 12.57
N THR A 28 1.70 33.05 11.61
CA THR A 28 1.57 32.12 10.50
C THR A 28 1.73 30.75 11.13
N SER A 29 0.60 30.14 11.48
CA SER A 29 0.52 28.69 11.57
C SER A 29 0.95 28.20 10.19
N VAL A 30 2.21 27.78 10.08
CA VAL A 30 2.69 27.05 8.91
C VAL A 30 1.94 25.73 8.97
N SER A 31 0.73 25.71 8.42
CA SER A 31 0.06 24.49 8.04
C SER A 31 0.90 23.92 6.91
N GLY A 32 1.88 23.09 7.28
CA GLY A 32 2.51 22.18 6.35
C GLY A 32 1.38 21.27 5.86
N GLY A 33 0.78 21.61 4.72
CA GLY A 33 -0.15 20.74 4.05
C GLY A 33 0.60 19.47 3.68
N TYR A 34 0.44 18.43 4.48
CA TYR A 34 0.98 17.11 4.20
C TYR A 34 0.16 16.52 3.05
N THR A 35 0.74 16.43 1.86
CA THR A 35 0.15 15.65 0.77
C THR A 35 0.63 14.22 0.90
N LEU A 36 -0.15 13.39 1.58
CA LEU A 36 -0.02 11.94 1.51
C LEU A 36 -0.87 11.47 0.33
N THR A 37 -0.25 10.86 -0.68
CA THR A 37 -1.00 10.20 -1.76
C THR A 37 -1.09 8.72 -1.44
N ILE A 38 -2.26 8.28 -0.99
CA ILE A 38 -2.62 6.86 -0.97
C ILE A 38 -3.21 6.56 -2.34
N GLU A 39 -2.42 5.96 -3.23
CA GLU A 39 -2.93 5.50 -4.53
C GLU A 39 -3.60 4.14 -4.35
N ARG A 40 -4.94 4.11 -4.44
CA ARG A 40 -5.65 2.85 -4.68
C ARG A 40 -5.35 2.47 -6.12
N ILE A 41 -4.73 1.30 -6.33
CA ILE A 41 -4.42 0.82 -7.68
C ILE A 41 -5.70 0.64 -8.51
N HIS A 42 -6.85 0.38 -7.87
CA HIS A 42 -8.10 0.25 -8.61
C HIS A 42 -9.36 0.50 -7.77
N PHE A 43 -10.33 1.22 -8.36
CA PHE A 43 -11.63 1.59 -7.81
C PHE A 43 -12.53 0.35 -7.61
N ASP A 44 -12.44 -0.30 -6.45
CA ASP A 44 -13.36 -1.33 -5.93
C ASP A 44 -13.20 -2.79 -6.41
N PHE A 45 -12.11 -3.15 -7.09
CA PHE A 45 -11.84 -4.55 -7.46
C PHE A 45 -10.70 -5.18 -6.64
N PRO A 46 -10.85 -6.44 -6.17
CA PRO A 46 -9.78 -7.10 -5.44
C PRO A 46 -8.59 -7.33 -6.36
N LEU A 47 -7.41 -6.92 -5.87
CA LEU A 47 -6.14 -7.06 -6.58
C LEU A 47 -5.63 -8.51 -6.62
N ILE A 48 -6.29 -9.41 -5.91
CA ILE A 48 -5.97 -10.84 -5.94
C ILE A 48 -7.31 -11.55 -6.12
N ASP A 49 -7.48 -12.20 -7.28
CA ASP A 49 -8.61 -13.10 -7.54
C ASP A 49 -8.23 -14.52 -7.09
N GLY A 50 -9.22 -15.30 -6.65
CA GLY A 50 -9.08 -16.65 -6.09
C GLY A 50 -8.56 -17.73 -7.05
N LYS A 51 -8.06 -17.35 -8.24
CA LYS A 51 -7.38 -18.21 -9.22
C LYS A 51 -5.87 -18.34 -9.00
N MET A 52 -5.31 -17.68 -7.99
CA MET A 52 -3.89 -17.78 -7.61
C MET A 52 -3.40 -19.11 -6.97
N PRO A 53 -4.18 -20.20 -6.73
CA PRO A 53 -3.61 -21.43 -6.13
C PRO A 53 -2.50 -22.10 -6.96
N SER A 54 -2.50 -22.00 -8.29
CA SER A 54 -1.41 -22.55 -9.12
C SER A 54 -0.18 -21.65 -9.21
N GLU A 55 -0.31 -20.40 -8.76
CA GLU A 55 0.70 -19.34 -8.86
C GLU A 55 1.23 -18.89 -7.48
N SER A 56 0.90 -19.61 -6.42
CA SER A 56 1.45 -19.40 -5.08
C SER A 56 1.90 -20.72 -4.45
N SER A 57 2.93 -20.69 -3.61
CA SER A 57 3.22 -21.79 -2.67
C SER A 57 2.24 -21.82 -1.50
N PHE A 58 1.58 -20.70 -1.21
CA PHE A 58 0.71 -20.54 -0.05
C PHE A 58 -0.76 -20.85 -0.36
N SER A 59 -1.42 -21.51 0.59
CA SER A 59 -2.85 -21.84 0.53
C SER A 59 -3.75 -20.60 0.39
N TYR A 60 -3.40 -19.51 1.09
CA TYR A 60 -4.16 -18.25 1.09
C TYR A 60 -3.26 -17.06 0.76
N ASN A 61 -3.74 -16.20 -0.14
CA ASN A 61 -3.07 -14.97 -0.56
C ASN A 61 -4.14 -13.87 -0.66
N TYR A 62 -4.07 -12.86 0.20
CA TYR A 62 -5.08 -11.79 0.25
C TYR A 62 -4.49 -10.52 0.87
N ASN A 63 -5.29 -9.46 1.00
CA ASN A 63 -4.92 -8.17 1.62
C ASN A 63 -3.52 -7.67 1.20
N ALA A 64 -3.44 -7.11 -0.01
CA ALA A 64 -2.19 -6.62 -0.58
C ALA A 64 -2.00 -5.11 -0.40
N ALA A 65 -0.74 -4.67 -0.42
CA ALA A 65 -0.33 -3.28 -0.51
C ALA A 65 0.54 -3.03 -1.75
N TYR A 66 0.29 -1.92 -2.44
CA TYR A 66 1.19 -1.43 -3.49
C TYR A 66 2.51 -0.94 -2.92
N ILE A 67 3.61 -1.32 -3.55
CA ILE A 67 4.93 -0.80 -3.22
C ILE A 67 5.61 -0.27 -4.47
N PRO A 68 5.74 1.06 -4.63
CA PRO A 68 6.61 1.63 -5.64
C PRO A 68 8.08 1.47 -5.22
N GLU A 69 8.91 0.90 -6.08
CA GLU A 69 10.34 0.77 -5.84
C GLU A 69 11.09 1.92 -6.48
N TYR A 70 11.95 2.60 -5.70
CA TYR A 70 12.76 3.70 -6.19
C TYR A 70 14.24 3.34 -6.12
N ASN A 71 14.98 3.63 -7.18
CA ASN A 71 16.42 3.46 -7.19
C ASN A 71 17.12 4.51 -6.31
N THR A 72 18.45 4.42 -6.20
CA THR A 72 19.27 5.35 -5.39
C THR A 72 19.13 6.82 -5.80
N ALA A 73 18.81 7.08 -7.07
CA ALA A 73 18.52 8.41 -7.62
C ALA A 73 17.09 8.92 -7.31
N GLY A 74 16.25 8.12 -6.64
CA GLY A 74 14.86 8.47 -6.33
C GLY A 74 13.91 8.34 -7.52
N ILE A 75 14.33 7.66 -8.58
CA ILE A 75 13.52 7.41 -9.79
C ILE A 75 12.80 6.08 -9.61
N LEU A 76 11.51 6.02 -9.97
CA LEU A 76 10.70 4.81 -9.93
C LEU A 76 11.35 3.75 -10.85
N SER A 77 11.85 2.66 -10.25
CA SER A 77 12.55 1.57 -10.94
C SER A 77 11.73 0.28 -10.99
N GLY A 78 10.77 0.12 -10.09
CA GLY A 78 9.98 -1.10 -9.97
C GLY A 78 8.63 -0.86 -9.34
N LYS A 79 7.77 -1.87 -9.44
CA LYS A 79 6.43 -1.90 -8.86
C LYS A 79 6.21 -3.29 -8.31
N ASN A 80 5.84 -3.36 -7.04
CA ASN A 80 5.66 -4.61 -6.33
C ASN A 80 4.32 -4.62 -5.60
N LEU A 81 3.91 -5.81 -5.19
CA LEU A 81 2.84 -6.04 -4.24
C LEU A 81 3.38 -6.75 -3.02
N LEU A 82 3.05 -6.20 -1.85
CA LEU A 82 3.25 -6.86 -0.57
C LEU A 82 1.94 -7.53 -0.19
N VAL A 83 1.93 -8.85 -0.19
CA VAL A 83 0.74 -9.70 -0.08
C VAL A 83 0.78 -10.45 1.24
N ARG A 84 -0.34 -10.46 1.97
CA ARG A 84 -0.50 -11.34 3.12
C ARG A 84 -0.68 -12.78 2.64
N CYS A 85 0.17 -13.66 3.16
CA CYS A 85 0.20 -15.08 2.82
C CYS A 85 0.02 -15.95 4.08
N GLN A 86 -0.75 -17.03 3.97
CA GLN A 86 -0.99 -18.00 5.05
C GLN A 86 -1.16 -19.42 4.51
N GLU A 87 -0.80 -20.40 5.33
CA GLU A 87 -1.09 -21.80 5.07
C GLU A 87 -2.38 -22.26 5.73
N ASN A 88 -3.07 -23.19 5.07
CA ASN A 88 -4.20 -23.91 5.64
C ASN A 88 -3.66 -25.01 6.57
N THR A 89 -4.07 -24.97 7.84
CA THR A 89 -3.69 -25.97 8.86
C THR A 89 -4.91 -26.76 9.36
N SER A 90 -6.01 -26.74 8.62
CA SER A 90 -7.27 -27.40 9.00
C SER A 90 -7.12 -28.89 9.31
N SER A 91 -6.26 -29.59 8.58
CA SER A 91 -5.99 -31.02 8.77
C SER A 91 -5.11 -31.33 9.98
N THR A 92 -4.42 -30.35 10.56
CA THR A 92 -3.58 -30.54 11.76
C THR A 92 -4.36 -30.36 13.06
N SER A 93 -5.61 -29.91 12.99
CA SER A 93 -6.52 -29.79 14.13
C SER A 93 -7.38 -31.05 14.31
N SER A 94 -7.75 -31.39 15.55
CA SER A 94 -8.68 -32.50 15.85
C SER A 94 -9.81 -32.03 16.78
N PRO A 95 -11.06 -31.91 16.30
CA PRO A 95 -11.50 -32.20 14.93
C PRO A 95 -10.94 -31.20 13.91
N PRO A 96 -10.93 -31.53 12.61
CA PRO A 96 -10.49 -30.61 11.57
C PRO A 96 -11.24 -29.28 11.64
N ASN A 97 -10.49 -28.17 11.69
CA ASN A 97 -11.06 -26.83 11.77
C ASN A 97 -10.82 -26.13 10.43
N ARG A 98 -11.88 -25.90 9.65
CA ARG A 98 -11.79 -25.23 8.34
C ARG A 98 -11.23 -23.79 8.38
N TYR A 99 -11.16 -23.20 9.57
CA TYR A 99 -10.62 -21.86 9.79
C TYR A 99 -9.21 -21.87 10.39
N ALA A 100 -8.63 -23.04 10.67
CA ALA A 100 -7.26 -23.12 11.17
C ALA A 100 -6.27 -22.78 10.06
N VAL A 101 -5.41 -21.82 10.36
CA VAL A 101 -4.38 -21.29 9.48
C VAL A 101 -3.06 -21.15 10.22
N SER A 102 -1.94 -21.10 9.50
CA SER A 102 -0.66 -20.70 10.07
C SER A 102 -0.66 -19.21 10.46
N PRO A 103 0.34 -18.74 11.22
CA PRO A 103 0.64 -17.31 11.27
C PRO A 103 0.77 -16.73 9.86
N SER A 104 0.33 -15.49 9.67
CA SER A 104 0.50 -14.78 8.41
C SER A 104 1.87 -14.15 8.25
N PHE A 105 2.36 -14.18 7.01
CA PHE A 105 3.59 -13.57 6.55
C PHE A 105 3.28 -12.52 5.47
N LEU A 106 4.23 -11.63 5.17
CA LEU A 106 4.11 -10.71 4.04
C LEU A 106 5.14 -11.04 2.96
N ALA A 107 4.64 -11.37 1.77
CA ALA A 107 5.45 -11.68 0.61
C ALA A 107 5.47 -10.54 -0.40
N LEU A 108 6.65 -10.22 -0.94
CA LEU A 108 6.84 -9.22 -1.99
C LEU A 108 6.86 -9.91 -3.36
N THR A 109 5.97 -9.51 -4.25
CA THR A 109 5.95 -9.98 -5.64
C THR A 109 5.98 -8.81 -6.63
N PRO A 110 6.94 -8.79 -7.57
CA PRO A 110 6.95 -7.80 -8.65
C PRO A 110 5.80 -8.00 -9.63
N PHE A 111 5.29 -6.88 -10.15
CA PHE A 111 4.44 -6.91 -11.33
C PHE A 111 5.24 -7.32 -12.57
N THR A 112 4.70 -8.23 -13.38
CA THR A 112 5.26 -8.59 -14.70
C THR A 112 4.64 -7.78 -15.83
N THR A 113 3.44 -7.23 -15.62
CA THR A 113 2.80 -6.25 -16.52
C THR A 113 2.55 -4.94 -15.81
N SER A 114 2.72 -3.80 -16.50
CA SER A 114 2.55 -2.49 -15.86
C SER A 114 1.07 -2.28 -15.47
N PRO A 115 0.75 -2.12 -14.17
CA PRO A 115 -0.63 -1.88 -13.72
C PRO A 115 -1.17 -0.50 -14.12
N LEU A 116 -0.32 0.40 -14.62
CA LEU A 116 -0.69 1.77 -15.01
C LEU A 116 -1.09 1.92 -16.49
N ASN A 117 -0.86 0.88 -17.30
CA ASN A 117 -1.13 0.92 -18.74
C ASN A 117 -2.44 0.20 -19.10
N ALA A 118 -3.27 -0.09 -18.09
CA ALA A 118 -4.50 -0.81 -18.27
C ALA A 118 -5.56 0.17 -18.83
N THR A 119 -5.94 0.00 -20.10
CA THR A 119 -6.77 0.98 -20.84
C THR A 119 -8.24 0.61 -20.94
N ALA A 120 -8.64 -0.64 -20.68
CA ALA A 120 -10.04 -1.06 -20.66
C ALA A 120 -10.32 -2.20 -19.65
N PRO A 121 -11.46 -2.20 -18.94
CA PRO A 121 -11.87 -3.31 -18.05
C PRO A 121 -12.28 -4.59 -18.83
N PRO A 122 -12.15 -5.79 -18.22
CA PRO A 122 -11.53 -6.06 -16.92
C PRO A 122 -10.01 -5.93 -16.99
N PHE A 123 -9.44 -5.26 -15.99
CA PHE A 123 -8.00 -5.05 -15.92
C PHE A 123 -7.33 -6.29 -15.34
N HIS A 124 -6.50 -6.93 -16.16
CA HIS A 124 -5.66 -8.05 -15.74
C HIS A 124 -4.22 -7.54 -15.63
N PHE A 125 -3.67 -7.58 -14.43
CA PHE A 125 -2.23 -7.48 -14.21
C PHE A 125 -1.70 -8.87 -13.88
N SER A 126 -0.44 -9.09 -14.23
CA SER A 126 0.29 -10.30 -13.93
C SER A 126 1.41 -9.96 -12.96
N MET A 127 1.73 -10.91 -12.10
CA MET A 127 2.80 -10.81 -11.11
C MET A 127 3.71 -12.03 -11.23
N ASN A 128 4.86 -11.98 -10.59
CA ASN A 128 5.64 -13.18 -10.36
C ASN A 128 4.90 -14.12 -9.41
N LYS A 129 5.19 -15.42 -9.54
CA LYS A 129 4.72 -16.45 -8.61
C LYS A 129 5.11 -16.06 -7.18
N ILE A 130 4.18 -16.19 -6.24
CA ILE A 130 4.49 -16.04 -4.81
C ILE A 130 5.07 -17.37 -4.32
N THR A 131 6.25 -17.32 -3.72
CA THR A 131 6.94 -18.49 -3.17
C THR A 131 7.42 -18.19 -1.75
N GLU A 132 7.89 -19.21 -1.02
CA GLU A 132 8.52 -19.00 0.29
C GLU A 132 9.69 -18.00 0.20
N ASP A 133 10.48 -18.03 -0.88
CA ASP A 133 11.58 -17.08 -1.15
C ASP A 133 11.08 -15.64 -1.39
N SER A 134 9.78 -15.45 -1.60
CA SER A 134 9.16 -14.13 -1.77
C SER A 134 8.83 -13.47 -0.43
N VAL A 135 8.92 -14.18 0.70
CA VAL A 135 8.59 -13.62 2.01
C VAL A 135 9.67 -12.62 2.45
N VAL A 136 9.23 -11.40 2.77
CA VAL A 136 10.11 -10.30 3.17
C VAL A 136 9.80 -9.78 4.58
N PHE A 137 8.69 -10.23 5.18
CA PHE A 137 8.30 -9.90 6.55
C PHE A 137 7.76 -11.16 7.22
N TYR A 138 8.47 -11.62 8.25
CA TYR A 138 8.05 -12.73 9.10
C TYR A 138 7.54 -12.18 10.43
N PRO A 139 6.56 -12.84 11.08
CA PRO A 139 6.28 -12.59 12.48
C PRO A 139 7.47 -13.07 13.31
N ASP A 140 8.27 -12.14 13.82
CA ASP A 140 9.52 -12.44 14.54
C ASP A 140 9.51 -11.89 15.97
N THR A 141 8.49 -11.13 16.34
CA THR A 141 8.33 -10.60 17.70
C THR A 141 7.29 -11.37 18.52
N TRP A 142 7.39 -11.25 19.85
CA TRP A 142 6.49 -11.93 20.79
C TRP A 142 5.01 -11.51 20.67
N TYR A 143 4.72 -10.38 20.01
CA TYR A 143 3.37 -9.85 19.83
C TYR A 143 2.79 -10.12 18.42
N GLU A 144 3.47 -10.94 17.62
CA GLU A 144 3.08 -11.34 16.25
C GLU A 144 2.90 -12.85 16.12
N THR A 145 2.68 -13.57 17.23
CA THR A 145 2.68 -15.05 17.23
C THR A 145 1.68 -15.66 16.26
N ASP A 146 0.58 -14.97 15.96
CA ASP A 146 -0.47 -15.41 15.04
C ASP A 146 -0.37 -14.70 13.68
N GLY A 147 0.64 -13.85 13.50
CA GLY A 147 1.05 -13.29 12.23
C GLY A 147 0.99 -11.77 12.14
N THR A 148 1.25 -11.33 10.92
CA THR A 148 1.26 -9.93 10.49
C THR A 148 0.23 -9.74 9.39
N GLU A 149 -0.70 -8.80 9.55
CA GLU A 149 -1.88 -8.66 8.70
C GLU A 149 -2.02 -7.25 8.12
N ASP A 150 -2.87 -7.12 7.09
CA ASP A 150 -3.36 -5.85 6.54
C ASP A 150 -2.29 -4.80 6.23
N PRO A 151 -1.28 -5.13 5.39
CA PRO A 151 -0.21 -4.20 5.10
C PRO A 151 -0.74 -2.92 4.45
N ARG A 152 -0.17 -1.79 4.88
CA ARG A 152 -0.29 -0.48 4.24
C ARG A 152 1.09 0.13 4.18
N VAL A 153 1.56 0.41 2.96
CA VAL A 153 2.91 0.91 2.75
C VAL A 153 2.87 2.34 2.27
N ILE A 154 3.71 3.18 2.88
CA ILE A 154 3.92 4.58 2.51
C ILE A 154 5.41 4.75 2.21
N TYR A 155 5.75 5.28 1.05
CA TYR A 155 7.12 5.67 0.75
C TYR A 155 7.29 7.19 0.92
N ARG A 156 8.32 7.59 1.67
CA ARG A 156 8.66 8.99 1.91
C ARG A 156 9.93 9.36 1.16
N LYS A 157 9.76 10.12 0.08
CA LYS A 157 10.87 10.61 -0.77
C LYS A 157 11.93 11.41 -0.01
N SER A 158 11.54 12.18 1.01
CA SER A 158 12.46 13.09 1.70
C SER A 158 13.56 12.38 2.49
N ASN A 159 13.31 11.17 2.98
CA ASN A 159 14.29 10.35 3.68
C ASN A 159 14.51 8.99 3.01
N LYS A 160 13.91 8.76 1.84
CA LYS A 160 13.98 7.51 1.07
C LYS A 160 13.61 6.28 1.90
N GLN A 161 12.62 6.43 2.78
CA GLN A 161 12.17 5.36 3.69
C GLN A 161 10.77 4.89 3.35
N TYR A 162 10.56 3.58 3.41
CA TYR A 162 9.26 2.92 3.43
C TYR A 162 8.79 2.76 4.87
N TYR A 163 7.49 2.96 5.06
CA TYR A 163 6.78 2.77 6.32
C TYR A 163 5.67 1.76 6.07
N LEU A 164 5.75 0.61 6.73
CA LEU A 164 4.73 -0.43 6.72
C LEU A 164 3.92 -0.30 8.00
N LEU A 165 2.68 0.16 7.86
CA LEU A 165 1.67 0.00 8.89
C LEU A 165 1.03 -1.37 8.69
N TYR A 166 0.98 -2.16 9.74
CA TYR A 166 0.42 -3.51 9.70
C TYR A 166 -0.24 -3.84 11.04
N THR A 167 -1.07 -4.85 11.01
CA THR A 167 -1.71 -5.39 12.20
C THR A 167 -0.87 -6.55 12.72
N ALA A 168 -0.29 -6.41 13.91
CA ALA A 168 0.36 -7.53 14.61
C ALA A 168 -0.68 -8.29 15.44
N VAL A 169 -0.79 -9.59 15.20
CA VAL A 169 -1.75 -10.45 15.88
C VAL A 169 -1.01 -11.38 16.85
N GLN A 170 -1.40 -11.31 18.10
CA GLN A 170 -0.88 -12.16 19.16
C GLN A 170 -1.99 -13.09 19.65
N GLY A 171 -1.75 -14.39 19.58
CA GLY A 171 -2.57 -15.38 20.26
C GLY A 171 -2.39 -15.28 21.78
N ILE A 172 -3.49 -15.27 22.52
CA ILE A 172 -3.54 -15.28 23.99
C ILE A 172 -4.36 -16.49 24.44
N ASP A 173 -4.02 -17.05 25.60
CA ASP A 173 -4.76 -18.13 26.26
C ASP A 173 -4.96 -19.35 25.34
N ASP A 174 -3.85 -19.99 24.95
CA ASP A 174 -3.80 -21.20 24.12
C ASP A 174 -4.58 -21.09 22.78
N GLY A 175 -4.70 -19.86 22.24
CA GLY A 175 -5.36 -19.58 20.97
C GLY A 175 -6.88 -19.35 21.07
N SER A 176 -7.42 -19.19 22.28
CA SER A 176 -8.84 -18.89 22.50
C SER A 176 -9.18 -17.41 22.39
N ALA A 177 -8.17 -16.54 22.48
CA ALA A 177 -8.30 -15.10 22.30
C ALA A 177 -7.14 -14.55 21.46
N VAL A 178 -7.35 -13.37 20.88
CA VAL A 178 -6.30 -12.64 20.16
C VAL A 178 -6.20 -11.21 20.67
N ASN A 179 -4.97 -10.69 20.74
CA ASN A 179 -4.70 -9.28 20.89
C ASN A 179 -4.14 -8.72 19.59
N VAL A 180 -4.73 -7.61 19.17
CA VAL A 180 -4.53 -7.03 17.86
C VAL A 180 -3.96 -5.63 18.05
N ARG A 181 -2.78 -5.37 17.47
CA ARG A 181 -2.08 -4.10 17.61
C ARG A 181 -1.79 -3.50 16.25
N LEU A 182 -1.89 -2.18 16.15
CA LEU A 182 -1.33 -1.46 15.02
C LEU A 182 0.17 -1.28 15.27
N SER A 183 0.96 -1.81 14.35
CA SER A 183 2.42 -1.81 14.40
C SER A 183 3.01 -1.07 13.20
N LEU A 184 4.29 -0.71 13.32
CA LEU A 184 5.04 0.00 12.29
C LEU A 184 6.38 -0.69 12.09
N ALA A 185 6.65 -1.05 10.85
CA ALA A 185 7.98 -1.42 10.38
C ALA A 185 8.48 -0.41 9.36
N THR A 186 9.79 -0.34 9.17
CA THR A 186 10.41 0.57 8.20
C THR A 186 11.45 -0.15 7.35
N ALA A 187 11.66 0.34 6.15
CA ALA A 187 12.66 -0.22 5.24
C ALA A 187 13.27 0.87 4.35
N SER A 188 14.55 0.76 4.02
CA SER A 188 15.14 1.50 2.89
C SER A 188 15.02 0.74 1.57
N ASP A 189 14.81 -0.57 1.65
CA ASP A 189 14.65 -1.52 0.56
C ASP A 189 13.42 -2.38 0.89
N PRO A 190 12.36 -2.42 0.06
CA PRO A 190 11.12 -3.12 0.38
C PRO A 190 11.27 -4.64 0.54
N SER A 191 12.43 -5.21 0.23
CA SER A 191 12.77 -6.61 0.51
C SER A 191 13.31 -6.84 1.93
N LYS A 192 13.57 -5.78 2.70
CA LYS A 192 14.23 -5.83 4.02
C LYS A 192 13.61 -4.85 4.99
N TRP A 193 12.74 -5.35 5.84
CA TRP A 193 12.04 -4.57 6.86
C TRP A 193 12.70 -4.70 8.23
N THR A 194 12.47 -3.70 9.08
CA THR A 194 12.94 -3.62 10.47
C THR A 194 11.90 -2.94 11.33
#